data_AF-A0AAE3GNS7-F1
#
_entry.id   AF-A0AAE3GNS7-F1
#
_cell.length_a   1.000
_cell.length_b   1.000
_cell.length_c   1.000
_cell.angle_alpha   90.00
_cell.angle_beta   90.00
_cell.angle_gamma   90.00
#
_symmetry.space_group_name_H-M   'P 1'
#
loop_
_entity.id
_entity.type
_entity.pdbx_description
1 polymer ?
#
loop_
_entity_poly.entity_id
_entity_poly.type
_entity_poly.pdbx_seq_one_letter_code
_entity_poly.pdbx_strand_id
1 'polypeptide(L)'
;MTEIFGDFIDEFTPEQDSLELTFSPSSQPIQQRWRNNRLSAYFMADYFSNFLPVAEEDTNRDKRVKQSRGAVSYIANELLENAMKFHDNQSSYKVKFGLHFLETSDVTAVILTTNIVNREMADRFKIFIKELLSSDPNELYIQQIEKSAESEDGSSGLGLLTMINDYEAKIGWKFEAVPDKIDAMAVTTVVQIAV
;
A
#
# COMPACT_ATOMS: atom_id res chain seq x y z
N MET A 1 18.24 13.32 -0.09
CA MET A 1 18.67 12.09 -0.78
C MET A 1 17.43 11.22 -0.94
N THR A 2 17.23 10.67 -2.12
CA THR A 2 16.06 9.86 -2.49
C THR A 2 16.54 8.48 -2.92
N GLU A 3 15.89 7.43 -2.42
CA GLU A 3 16.17 6.04 -2.78
C GLU A 3 14.88 5.37 -3.26
N ILE A 4 14.94 4.64 -4.37
CA ILE A 4 13.78 3.97 -5.00
C ILE A 4 14.06 2.47 -5.12
N PHE A 5 13.05 1.65 -4.87
CA PHE A 5 13.08 0.20 -4.96
C PHE A 5 11.82 -0.35 -5.65
N GLY A 6 11.94 -1.51 -6.28
CA GLY A 6 10.81 -2.20 -6.92
C GLY A 6 10.20 -1.44 -8.10
N ASP A 7 8.93 -1.72 -8.39
CA ASP A 7 8.16 -1.11 -9.47
C ASP A 7 7.52 0.21 -9.00
N PHE A 8 8.35 1.16 -8.60
CA PHE A 8 7.86 2.45 -8.14
C PHE A 8 7.44 3.34 -9.31
N ILE A 9 6.29 4.02 -9.16
CA ILE A 9 5.77 5.00 -10.09
C ILE A 9 5.39 6.28 -9.34
N ASP A 10 5.83 7.43 -9.84
CA ASP A 10 5.41 8.76 -9.38
C ASP A 10 5.04 9.73 -10.51
N GLU A 11 4.99 9.24 -11.74
CA GLU A 11 4.48 9.98 -12.89
C GLU A 11 3.05 9.53 -13.19
N PHE A 12 2.09 10.38 -12.85
CA PHE A 12 0.67 10.23 -13.19
C PHE A 12 0.28 11.31 -14.19
N THR A 13 -0.56 10.98 -15.17
CA THR A 13 -1.07 12.00 -16.10
C THR A 13 -2.06 12.92 -15.37
N PRO A 14 -1.87 14.26 -15.41
CA PRO A 14 -2.73 15.20 -14.69
C PRO A 14 -4.21 15.14 -15.08
N GLU A 15 -4.51 14.61 -16.26
CA GLU A 15 -5.86 14.49 -16.80
C GLU A 15 -6.62 13.25 -16.27
N GLN A 16 -5.96 12.32 -15.58
CA GLN A 16 -6.61 11.15 -15.00
C GLN A 16 -7.15 11.45 -13.60
N ASP A 17 -8.40 11.02 -13.37
CA ASP A 17 -9.03 11.15 -12.06
C ASP A 17 -8.21 10.42 -10.99
N SER A 18 -8.15 11.01 -9.79
CA SER A 18 -7.50 10.40 -8.64
C SER A 18 -8.25 10.74 -7.36
N LEU A 19 -8.14 9.86 -6.36
CA LEU A 19 -8.70 10.06 -5.04
C LEU A 19 -7.56 10.05 -4.03
N GLU A 20 -7.31 11.20 -3.39
CA GLU A 20 -6.32 11.32 -2.34
C GLU A 20 -6.97 11.70 -1.00
N LEU A 21 -6.69 10.90 0.02
CA LEU A 21 -7.05 11.12 1.41
C LEU A 21 -5.81 11.44 2.22
N THR A 22 -5.95 12.40 3.14
CA THR A 22 -4.86 12.78 4.03
C THR A 22 -5.33 12.71 5.48
N PHE A 23 -4.55 12.02 6.32
CA PHE A 23 -4.87 11.79 7.71
C PHE A 23 -3.86 12.50 8.62
N SER A 24 -4.37 13.33 9.52
CA SER A 24 -3.55 13.86 10.61
C SER A 24 -3.39 12.78 11.68
N PRO A 25 -2.16 12.42 12.09
CA PRO A 25 -1.92 11.56 13.24
C PRO A 25 -2.27 12.32 14.52
N SER A 26 -3.57 12.50 14.80
CA SER A 26 -4.07 13.15 16.01
C SER A 26 -4.29 12.11 17.13
N SER A 27 -4.30 12.58 18.38
CA SER A 27 -4.33 11.87 19.66
C SER A 27 -5.44 10.83 19.92
N GLN A 28 -6.20 10.39 18.91
CA GLN A 28 -7.23 9.37 19.08
C GLN A 28 -6.64 7.94 19.20
N PRO A 29 -7.27 7.06 20.00
CA PRO A 29 -6.80 5.69 20.21
C PRO A 29 -6.70 4.89 18.90
N ILE A 30 -5.66 4.06 18.80
CA ILE A 30 -5.32 3.26 17.63
C ILE A 30 -6.47 2.36 17.13
N GLN A 31 -7.36 1.92 18.01
CA GLN A 31 -8.52 1.10 17.70
C GLN A 31 -9.60 1.85 16.88
N GLN A 32 -9.81 3.15 17.16
CA GLN A 32 -10.67 3.99 16.32
C GLN A 32 -10.02 4.25 14.96
N ARG A 33 -8.67 4.35 14.92
CA ARG A 33 -7.93 4.44 13.66
C ARG A 33 -8.10 3.20 12.80
N TRP A 34 -8.04 1.99 13.37
CA TRP A 34 -8.20 0.74 12.60
C TRP A 34 -9.60 0.58 11.98
N ARG A 35 -10.65 0.91 12.74
CA ARG A 35 -12.00 0.94 12.17
C ARG A 35 -12.11 1.96 11.04
N ASN A 36 -11.47 3.12 11.20
CA ASN A 36 -11.45 4.15 10.16
C ASN A 36 -10.60 3.72 8.94
N ASN A 37 -9.50 2.99 9.12
CA ASN A 37 -8.67 2.48 8.03
C ASN A 37 -9.49 1.54 7.14
N ARG A 38 -10.17 0.57 7.77
CA ARG A 38 -11.05 -0.35 7.06
C ARG A 38 -12.16 0.40 6.31
N LEU A 39 -12.79 1.40 6.94
CA LEU A 39 -13.79 2.24 6.28
C LEU A 39 -13.22 3.01 5.08
N SER A 40 -12.04 3.62 5.22
CA SER A 40 -11.37 4.32 4.12
C SER A 40 -11.02 3.38 2.97
N ALA A 41 -10.53 2.18 3.26
CA ALA A 41 -10.23 1.17 2.26
C ALA A 41 -11.48 0.70 1.50
N TYR A 42 -12.59 0.45 2.21
CA TYR A 42 -13.87 0.13 1.56
C TYR A 42 -14.39 1.28 0.70
N PHE A 43 -14.34 2.51 1.22
CA PHE A 43 -14.76 3.69 0.47
C PHE A 43 -13.98 3.84 -0.83
N MET A 44 -12.64 3.67 -0.79
CA MET A 44 -11.84 3.74 -2.02
C MET A 44 -12.15 2.59 -2.97
N ALA A 45 -12.36 1.37 -2.47
CA ALA A 45 -12.73 0.23 -3.32
C ALA A 45 -14.12 0.39 -3.96
N ASP A 46 -15.07 0.99 -3.24
CA ASP A 46 -16.39 1.33 -3.77
C ASP A 46 -16.28 2.41 -4.84
N TYR A 47 -15.53 3.48 -4.57
CA TYR A 47 -15.27 4.53 -5.55
C TYR A 47 -14.61 3.96 -6.82
N PHE A 48 -13.56 3.15 -6.64
CA PHE A 48 -12.82 2.43 -7.67
C PHE A 48 -13.72 1.60 -8.59
N SER A 49 -14.70 0.90 -8.04
CA SER A 49 -15.56 -0.01 -8.82
C SER A 49 -16.36 0.67 -9.95
N ASN A 50 -16.54 2.00 -9.87
CA ASN A 50 -17.22 2.78 -10.91
C ASN A 50 -16.37 3.00 -12.17
N PHE A 51 -15.05 2.80 -12.09
CA PHE A 51 -14.11 3.04 -13.19
C PHE A 51 -13.69 1.75 -13.91
N LEU A 52 -14.23 0.59 -13.48
CA LEU A 52 -13.89 -0.69 -14.09
C LEU A 52 -14.47 -0.79 -15.51
N PRO A 53 -13.64 -1.08 -16.52
CA PRO A 53 -14.06 -1.17 -17.92
C PRO A 53 -14.77 -2.50 -18.16
N VAL A 54 -16.02 -2.61 -17.73
CA VAL A 54 -16.78 -3.85 -17.89
C VAL A 54 -17.88 -3.66 -18.93
N ALA A 55 -17.71 -4.33 -20.07
CA ALA A 55 -18.72 -4.36 -21.13
C ALA A 55 -20.08 -4.80 -20.57
N GLU A 56 -21.15 -4.09 -20.96
CA GLU A 56 -22.51 -4.35 -20.46
C GLU A 56 -23.01 -5.77 -20.79
N GLU A 57 -22.47 -6.38 -21.83
CA GLU A 57 -22.84 -7.71 -22.33
C GLU A 57 -22.08 -8.86 -21.65
N ASP A 58 -21.17 -8.56 -20.73
CA ASP A 58 -20.36 -9.60 -20.08
C ASP A 58 -21.12 -10.31 -18.96
N THR A 59 -21.42 -11.59 -19.17
CA THR A 59 -22.13 -12.45 -18.20
C THR A 59 -21.35 -12.66 -16.89
N ASN A 60 -20.05 -12.38 -16.85
CA ASN A 60 -19.20 -12.43 -15.67
C ASN A 60 -18.91 -11.06 -15.05
N ARG A 61 -19.58 -9.99 -15.52
CA ARG A 61 -19.39 -8.61 -15.06
C ARG A 61 -19.36 -8.49 -13.53
N ASP A 62 -20.44 -8.94 -12.88
CA ASP A 62 -20.59 -8.81 -11.42
C ASP A 62 -19.48 -9.55 -10.66
N LYS A 63 -19.03 -10.69 -11.20
CA LYS A 63 -17.96 -11.48 -10.59
C LYS A 63 -16.62 -10.73 -10.67
N ARG A 64 -16.28 -10.19 -11.83
CA ARG A 64 -15.02 -9.42 -12.02
C ARG A 64 -15.02 -8.16 -11.18
N VAL A 65 -16.09 -7.37 -11.23
CA VAL A 65 -16.24 -6.16 -10.40
C VAL A 65 -16.05 -6.50 -8.92
N LYS A 66 -16.68 -7.58 -8.44
CA LYS A 66 -16.54 -8.01 -7.05
C LYS A 66 -15.13 -8.47 -6.70
N GLN A 67 -14.44 -9.15 -7.61
CA GLN A 67 -13.05 -9.59 -7.42
C GLN A 67 -12.09 -8.41 -7.38
N SER A 68 -12.14 -7.51 -8.37
CA SER A 68 -11.29 -6.32 -8.43
C SER A 68 -11.54 -5.38 -7.25
N ARG A 69 -12.82 -5.18 -6.87
CA ARG A 69 -13.17 -4.44 -5.63
C ARG A 69 -12.60 -5.12 -4.38
N GLY A 70 -12.65 -6.44 -4.30
CA GLY A 70 -12.08 -7.20 -3.18
C GLY A 70 -10.56 -7.01 -3.08
N ALA A 71 -9.86 -7.13 -4.21
CA ALA A 71 -8.42 -6.92 -4.32
C ALA A 71 -8.01 -5.50 -3.91
N VAL A 72 -8.62 -4.48 -4.51
CA VAL A 72 -8.38 -3.07 -4.16
C VAL A 72 -8.66 -2.83 -2.68
N SER A 73 -9.76 -3.36 -2.13
CA SER A 73 -10.10 -3.16 -0.71
C SER A 73 -9.07 -3.78 0.22
N TYR A 74 -8.59 -4.98 -0.10
CA TYR A 74 -7.56 -5.66 0.68
C TYR A 74 -6.26 -4.85 0.66
N ILE A 75 -5.75 -4.51 -0.52
CA ILE A 75 -4.49 -3.78 -0.69
C ILE A 75 -4.55 -2.42 -0.03
N ALA A 76 -5.65 -1.68 -0.27
CA ALA A 76 -5.92 -0.40 0.35
C ALA A 76 -5.87 -0.47 1.89
N ASN A 77 -6.48 -1.50 2.47
CA ASN A 77 -6.49 -1.69 3.92
C ASN A 77 -5.10 -1.97 4.46
N GLU A 78 -4.38 -2.93 3.86
CA GLU A 78 -3.04 -3.32 4.29
C GLU A 78 -2.03 -2.16 4.19
N LEU A 79 -2.04 -1.42 3.08
CA LEU A 79 -1.15 -0.26 2.91
C LEU A 79 -1.45 0.85 3.91
N LEU A 80 -2.73 1.16 4.12
CA LEU A 80 -3.13 2.20 5.07
C LEU A 80 -2.83 1.79 6.51
N GLU A 81 -3.06 0.52 6.85
CA GLU A 81 -2.71 -0.04 8.16
C GLU A 81 -1.20 0.05 8.40
N ASN A 82 -0.38 -0.38 7.45
CA ASN A 82 1.07 -0.27 7.54
C ASN A 82 1.52 1.19 7.71
N ALA A 83 1.01 2.08 6.88
CA ALA A 83 1.35 3.51 6.92
C ALA A 83 0.98 4.14 8.27
N MET A 84 -0.15 3.75 8.88
CA MET A 84 -0.58 4.23 10.19
C MET A 84 0.18 3.58 11.35
N LYS A 85 0.45 2.28 11.28
CA LYS A 85 1.16 1.50 12.30
C LYS A 85 2.60 1.99 12.47
N PHE A 86 3.28 2.23 11.36
CA PHE A 86 4.69 2.62 11.34
C PHE A 86 4.88 4.14 11.25
N HIS A 87 3.81 4.95 11.29
CA HIS A 87 3.97 6.39 11.34
C HIS A 87 4.67 6.83 12.63
N ASP A 88 5.66 7.71 12.51
CA ASP A 88 6.29 8.35 13.64
C ASP A 88 5.30 9.25 14.38
N ASN A 89 4.80 8.79 15.53
CA ASN A 89 3.80 9.50 16.33
C ASN A 89 4.31 10.84 16.92
N GLN A 90 5.62 11.10 16.89
CA GLN A 90 6.17 12.40 17.27
C GLN A 90 6.20 13.40 16.11
N SER A 91 5.79 12.96 14.92
CA SER A 91 5.71 13.76 13.71
C SER A 91 4.37 14.50 13.62
N SER A 92 4.41 15.77 13.21
CA SER A 92 3.21 16.53 12.81
C SER A 92 2.82 16.32 11.35
N TYR A 93 3.62 15.54 10.61
CA TYR A 93 3.36 15.24 9.20
C TYR A 93 2.13 14.35 9.07
N LYS A 94 1.44 14.48 7.95
CA LYS A 94 0.23 13.71 7.67
C LYS A 94 0.56 12.40 6.95
N VAL A 95 -0.25 11.38 7.16
CA VAL A 95 -0.25 10.18 6.31
C VAL A 95 -1.06 10.50 5.07
N LYS A 96 -0.48 10.28 3.89
CA LYS A 96 -1.19 10.39 2.60
C LYS A 96 -1.59 9.01 2.13
N PHE A 97 -2.73 8.93 1.44
CA PHE A 97 -3.27 7.73 0.87
C PHE A 97 -3.94 8.08 -0.46
N GLY A 98 -3.49 7.48 -1.55
CA GLY A 98 -3.93 7.81 -2.90
C GLY A 98 -4.38 6.58 -3.66
N LEU A 99 -5.32 6.81 -4.57
CA LEU A 99 -5.72 5.89 -5.62
C LEU A 99 -5.67 6.65 -6.95
N HIS A 100 -4.86 6.15 -7.87
CA HIS A 100 -4.74 6.62 -9.25
C HIS A 100 -5.08 5.47 -10.20
N PHE A 101 -5.35 5.82 -11.44
CA PHE A 101 -5.57 4.87 -12.53
C PHE A 101 -4.47 5.03 -13.55
N LEU A 102 -4.11 3.95 -14.23
CA LEU A 102 -3.35 4.00 -15.46
C LEU A 102 -4.18 3.34 -16.56
N GLU A 103 -4.51 4.10 -17.58
CA GLU A 103 -5.07 3.56 -18.82
C GLU A 103 -3.93 2.95 -19.65
N THR A 104 -3.72 1.65 -19.49
CA THR A 104 -2.91 0.84 -20.42
C THR A 104 -3.85 0.00 -21.28
N SER A 105 -3.36 -1.06 -21.94
CA SER A 105 -4.22 -2.02 -22.64
C SER A 105 -5.26 -2.68 -21.71
N ASP A 106 -4.94 -2.78 -20.41
CA ASP A 106 -5.88 -3.09 -19.32
C ASP A 106 -5.88 -1.93 -18.30
N VAL A 107 -6.95 -1.79 -17.51
CA VAL A 107 -6.99 -0.80 -16.44
C VAL A 107 -6.13 -1.28 -15.28
N THR A 108 -5.24 -0.42 -14.81
CA THR A 108 -4.39 -0.70 -13.64
C THR A 108 -4.73 0.28 -12.53
N ALA A 109 -5.05 -0.24 -11.35
CA ALA A 109 -5.20 0.56 -10.14
C ALA A 109 -3.83 0.77 -9.50
N VAL A 110 -3.50 2.01 -9.16
CA VAL A 110 -2.29 2.36 -8.43
C VAL A 110 -2.67 2.91 -7.07
N ILE A 111 -2.39 2.16 -6.02
CA ILE A 111 -2.70 2.52 -4.64
C ILE A 111 -1.39 2.90 -3.96
N LEU A 112 -1.36 4.06 -3.31
CA LEU A 112 -0.15 4.56 -2.66
C LEU A 112 -0.41 5.07 -1.26
N THR A 113 0.55 4.85 -0.37
CA THR A 113 0.57 5.49 0.95
C THR A 113 1.89 6.20 1.18
N THR A 114 1.86 7.32 1.88
CA THR A 114 3.08 7.98 2.36
C THR A 114 2.98 8.26 3.84
N ASN A 115 3.94 7.78 4.62
CA ASN A 115 4.07 8.06 6.05
C ASN A 115 5.50 8.47 6.40
N ILE A 116 5.67 9.09 7.57
CA ILE A 116 6.98 9.42 8.11
C ILE A 116 7.40 8.28 9.04
N VAL A 117 8.64 7.84 8.91
CA VAL A 117 9.27 6.85 9.78
C VAL A 117 10.59 7.41 10.32
N ASN A 118 11.07 6.89 11.44
CA ASN A 118 12.43 7.18 11.89
C ASN A 118 13.47 6.45 11.02
N ARG A 119 14.72 6.91 11.04
CA ARG A 119 15.79 6.36 10.18
C ARG A 119 16.08 4.88 10.45
N GLU A 120 16.10 4.45 11.71
CA GLU A 120 16.33 3.04 12.06
C GLU A 120 15.29 2.10 11.42
N MET A 121 14.01 2.49 11.48
CA MET A 121 12.92 1.73 10.89
C MET A 121 12.95 1.77 9.36
N ALA A 122 13.32 2.91 8.76
CA ALA A 122 13.56 3.00 7.32
C ALA A 122 14.66 2.02 6.88
N ASP A 123 15.78 1.97 7.60
CA ASP A 123 16.92 1.14 7.24
C ASP A 123 16.59 -0.36 7.39
N ARG A 124 15.89 -0.75 8.46
CA ARG A 124 15.35 -2.12 8.60
C ARG A 124 14.41 -2.47 7.44
N PHE A 125 13.53 -1.55 7.05
CA PHE A 125 12.60 -1.80 5.96
C PHE A 125 13.31 -1.93 4.61
N LYS A 126 14.34 -1.13 4.34
CA LYS A 126 15.19 -1.26 3.14
C LYS A 126 15.90 -2.62 3.09
N ILE A 127 16.37 -3.14 4.22
CA ILE A 127 16.97 -4.48 4.28
C ILE A 127 15.94 -5.54 3.89
N PHE A 128 14.74 -5.47 4.48
CA PHE A 128 13.64 -6.37 4.15
C PHE A 128 13.24 -6.29 2.66
N ILE A 129 13.11 -5.09 2.09
CA ILE A 129 12.79 -4.90 0.67
C ILE A 129 13.86 -5.55 -0.23
N LYS A 130 15.15 -5.41 0.13
CA LYS A 130 16.23 -6.05 -0.65
C LYS A 130 16.15 -7.58 -0.59
N GLU A 131 15.85 -8.14 0.58
CA GLU A 131 15.62 -9.58 0.73
C GLU A 131 14.42 -10.03 -0.13
N LEU A 132 13.31 -9.31 -0.03
CA LEU A 132 12.08 -9.54 -0.81
C LEU A 132 12.34 -9.55 -2.33
N LEU A 133 13.09 -8.58 -2.83
CA LEU A 133 13.39 -8.45 -4.27
C LEU A 133 14.42 -9.46 -4.78
N SER A 134 15.16 -10.13 -3.88
CA SER A 134 16.24 -11.06 -4.24
C SER A 134 15.90 -12.53 -4.06
N SER A 135 14.73 -12.85 -3.48
CA SER A 135 14.33 -14.21 -3.13
C SER A 135 13.07 -14.64 -3.90
N ASP A 136 12.74 -15.93 -3.86
CA ASP A 136 11.44 -16.41 -4.31
C ASP A 136 10.34 -15.97 -3.32
N PRO A 137 9.30 -15.22 -3.77
CA PRO A 137 8.23 -14.74 -2.90
C PRO A 137 7.46 -15.86 -2.17
N ASN A 138 7.34 -17.05 -2.75
CA ASN A 138 6.65 -18.17 -2.11
C ASN A 138 7.48 -18.77 -0.98
N GLU A 139 8.79 -18.91 -1.17
CA GLU A 139 9.69 -19.38 -0.12
C GLU A 139 9.75 -18.38 1.04
N LEU A 140 9.84 -17.07 0.74
CA LEU A 140 9.79 -16.03 1.76
C LEU A 140 8.46 -16.01 2.51
N TYR A 141 7.34 -16.25 1.83
CA TYR A 141 6.02 -16.33 2.47
C TYR A 141 5.96 -17.44 3.51
N ILE A 142 6.44 -18.63 3.17
CA ILE A 142 6.50 -19.77 4.11
C ILE A 142 7.41 -19.42 5.29
N GLN A 143 8.61 -18.92 5.04
CA GLN A 143 9.54 -18.52 6.11
C GLN A 143 8.96 -17.46 7.04
N GLN A 144 8.20 -16.51 6.49
CA GLN A 144 7.61 -15.43 7.28
C GLN A 144 6.42 -15.93 8.12
N ILE A 145 5.65 -16.92 7.63
CA ILE A 145 4.62 -17.60 8.42
C ILE A 145 5.27 -18.33 9.60
N GLU A 146 6.36 -19.07 9.36
CA GLU A 146 7.09 -19.80 10.40
C GLU A 146 7.64 -18.85 11.47
N LYS A 147 8.33 -17.78 11.06
CA LYS A 147 8.83 -16.73 11.98
C LYS A 147 7.70 -16.09 12.78
N SER A 148 6.57 -15.81 12.15
CA SER A 148 5.41 -15.18 12.82
C SER A 148 4.71 -16.10 13.81
N ALA A 149 4.83 -17.42 13.66
CA ALA A 149 4.34 -18.39 14.63
C ALA A 149 5.25 -18.51 15.86
N GLU A 150 6.53 -18.14 15.72
CA GLU A 150 7.55 -18.23 16.78
C GLU A 150 7.72 -16.93 17.58
N SER A 151 7.23 -15.79 17.10
CA SER A 151 7.34 -14.47 17.76
C SER A 151 5.99 -13.77 17.97
N GLU A 152 5.78 -13.18 19.16
CA GLU A 152 4.59 -12.35 19.46
C GLU A 152 4.57 -11.01 18.70
N ASP A 153 5.71 -10.57 18.16
CA ASP A 153 5.83 -9.40 17.28
C ASP A 153 5.38 -9.77 15.86
N GLY A 154 4.06 -9.83 15.69
CA GLY A 154 3.38 -10.45 14.55
C GLY A 154 3.81 -10.01 13.15
N SER A 155 3.77 -11.00 12.24
CA SER A 155 3.38 -10.98 10.81
C SER A 155 3.81 -9.83 9.89
N SER A 156 4.75 -9.00 10.30
CA SER A 156 5.21 -7.88 9.48
C SER A 156 5.85 -8.42 8.19
N GLY A 157 5.38 -7.96 7.04
CA GLY A 157 5.80 -8.46 5.72
C GLY A 157 4.84 -9.47 5.08
N LEU A 158 3.96 -10.15 5.83
CA LEU A 158 2.98 -11.07 5.23
C LEU A 158 2.02 -10.35 4.29
N GLY A 159 1.53 -9.17 4.66
CA GLY A 159 0.64 -8.38 3.79
C GLY A 159 1.26 -8.08 2.42
N LEU A 160 2.54 -7.72 2.37
CA LEU A 160 3.25 -7.48 1.11
C LEU A 160 3.42 -8.75 0.28
N LEU A 161 3.72 -9.88 0.92
CA LEU A 161 3.85 -11.17 0.24
C LEU A 161 2.49 -11.68 -0.27
N THR A 162 1.40 -11.48 0.48
CA THR A 162 0.04 -11.79 0.03
C THR A 162 -0.34 -10.94 -1.18
N MET A 163 0.02 -9.65 -1.22
CA MET A 163 -0.21 -8.82 -2.41
C MET A 163 0.48 -9.38 -3.65
N ILE A 164 1.73 -9.84 -3.52
CA ILE A 164 2.51 -10.40 -4.62
C ILE A 164 1.94 -11.76 -5.06
N ASN A 165 1.69 -12.66 -4.11
CA ASN A 165 1.33 -14.06 -4.42
C ASN A 165 -0.14 -14.24 -4.83
N ASP A 166 -1.08 -13.55 -4.18
CA ASP A 166 -2.52 -13.76 -4.39
C ASP A 166 -3.12 -12.80 -5.43
N TYR A 167 -2.48 -11.64 -5.65
CA TYR A 167 -2.98 -10.58 -6.53
C TYR A 167 -2.01 -10.18 -7.64
N GLU A 168 -0.86 -10.86 -7.76
CA GLU A 168 0.18 -10.55 -8.75
C GLU A 168 0.61 -9.07 -8.73
N ALA A 169 0.52 -8.45 -7.55
CA ALA A 169 0.70 -7.02 -7.42
C ALA A 169 2.17 -6.62 -7.58
N LYS A 170 2.41 -5.53 -8.32
CA LYS A 170 3.74 -4.92 -8.43
C LYS A 170 3.89 -3.87 -7.34
N ILE A 171 4.98 -3.94 -6.58
CA ILE A 171 5.19 -3.05 -5.44
C ILE A 171 6.46 -2.22 -5.65
N GLY A 172 6.37 -0.94 -5.35
CA GLY A 172 7.49 -0.02 -5.36
C GLY A 172 7.55 0.79 -4.07
N TRP A 173 8.76 1.25 -3.74
CA TRP A 173 9.01 2.09 -2.58
C TRP A 173 9.90 3.26 -2.92
N LYS A 174 9.61 4.41 -2.33
CA LYS A 174 10.46 5.60 -2.37
C LYS A 174 10.72 6.09 -0.96
N PHE A 175 11.99 6.32 -0.65
CA PHE A 175 12.46 6.85 0.63
C PHE A 175 13.06 8.24 0.40
N GLU A 176 12.54 9.25 1.10
CA GLU A 176 12.96 10.63 0.93
C GLU A 176 13.32 11.27 2.27
N ALA A 177 14.39 12.05 2.28
CA ALA A 177 14.75 12.85 3.45
C ALA A 177 13.69 13.93 3.71
N VAL A 178 13.33 14.13 4.98
CA VAL A 178 12.41 15.19 5.39
C VAL A 178 13.22 16.46 5.68
N PRO A 179 12.93 17.61 5.02
CA PRO A 179 13.76 18.82 5.13
C PRO A 179 14.02 19.30 6.56
N ASP A 180 13.00 19.21 7.43
CA ASP A 180 13.05 19.72 8.80
C ASP A 180 13.29 18.63 9.87
N LYS A 181 13.61 17.40 9.46
CA LYS A 181 13.77 16.26 10.39
C LYS A 181 14.84 15.29 9.94
N ILE A 182 16.06 15.49 10.42
CA ILE A 182 17.28 14.75 10.01
C ILE A 182 17.16 13.24 10.29
N ASP A 183 16.49 12.86 11.37
CA ASP A 183 16.36 11.45 11.80
C ASP A 183 15.08 10.77 11.30
N ALA A 184 14.40 11.38 10.33
CA ALA A 184 13.19 10.84 9.74
C ALA A 184 13.25 10.77 8.22
N MET A 185 12.48 9.85 7.66
CA MET A 185 12.30 9.70 6.23
C MET A 185 10.81 9.62 5.92
N ALA A 186 10.40 10.23 4.81
CA ALA A 186 9.15 9.91 4.18
C ALA A 186 9.31 8.60 3.41
N VAL A 187 8.37 7.69 3.60
CA VAL A 187 8.31 6.43 2.87
C VAL A 187 7.02 6.42 2.09
N THR A 188 7.13 6.37 0.77
CA THR A 188 6.01 6.13 -0.12
C THR A 188 6.04 4.67 -0.55
N THR A 189 4.96 3.94 -0.29
CA THR A 189 4.74 2.59 -0.84
C THR A 189 3.68 2.69 -1.92
N VAL A 190 3.95 2.12 -3.09
CA VAL A 190 3.04 2.08 -4.23
C VAL A 190 2.77 0.62 -4.58
N VAL A 191 1.51 0.27 -4.81
CA VAL A 191 1.09 -1.03 -5.28
C VAL A 191 0.26 -0.87 -6.54
N GLN A 192 0.60 -1.63 -7.57
CA GLN A 192 -0.09 -1.67 -8.85
C GLN A 192 -0.77 -3.02 -9.02
N ILE A 193 -2.04 -3.02 -9.38
CA ILE A 193 -2.78 -4.24 -9.73
C ILE A 193 -3.60 -4.06 -11.00
N ALA A 194 -3.56 -5.09 -11.86
CA ALA A 194 -4.46 -5.21 -13.00
C ALA A 194 -5.86 -5.57 -12.50
N VAL A 195 -6.89 -4.95 -13.08
CA VAL A 195 -8.25 -4.93 -12.52
C VAL A 195 -9.36 -5.05 -13.54
#